data_AF-A0A925A355-F1
#
_entry.id   AF-A0A925A355-F1
#
_cell.length_a   1.000
_cell.length_b   1.000
_cell.length_c   1.000
_cell.angle_alpha   90.00
_cell.angle_beta   90.00
_cell.angle_gamma   90.00
#
_symmetry.space_group_name_H-M   'P 1'
#
loop_
_entity.id
_entity.type
_entity.pdbx_description
1 polymer ?
#
loop_
_entity_poly.entity_id
_entity_poly.type
_entity_poly.pdbx_seq_one_letter_code
_entity_poly.pdbx_strand_id
1 'polypeptide(L)'
;LLVTSQFDQTEAQGTYAAWHTAAIGTLMVITSTRRRHTFAWIGTAALVVQTVAWAGPGGLVAYGVIGSVGWVAVSHALSLSLAKAGRDTRQYALAEREAVEWRAAQEAHVSERQFRLGQTSRMSLPMLRQIVAVKGELTDAQRLECLYLEGAIRDEIRGRKLLNDRVREQIMIARRHGTTVTLLDEGGIDDLGEDDLDRVLNRLADAIRDTQTGKLIARTVPEGSEIAVTVVGLSSFDDGHSSALGSHGIDDEEDRVDLWLEIPRAEEVLSPGRLP
;
A
#
# COMPACT_ATOMS: atom_id res chain seq x y z
N LEU A 1 -7.87 18.10 -66.94
CA LEU A 1 -7.44 18.28 -68.35
C LEU A 1 -8.35 17.56 -69.34
N LEU A 2 -8.44 16.22 -69.34
CA LEU A 2 -9.29 15.47 -70.30
C LEU A 2 -10.82 15.70 -70.16
N VAL A 3 -11.30 15.95 -68.94
CA VAL A 3 -12.72 16.20 -68.66
C VAL A 3 -13.09 17.67 -68.88
N THR A 4 -12.18 18.58 -68.54
CA THR A 4 -12.41 20.04 -68.60
C THR A 4 -12.48 20.57 -70.03
N SER A 5 -11.85 19.91 -71.00
CA SER A 5 -11.93 20.32 -72.41
C SER A 5 -13.24 19.94 -73.11
N GLN A 6 -14.13 19.20 -72.44
CA GLN A 6 -15.41 18.72 -73.01
C GLN A 6 -16.61 19.60 -72.64
N PHE A 7 -16.42 20.64 -71.82
CA PHE A 7 -17.48 21.55 -71.40
C PHE A 7 -17.39 22.88 -72.16
N ASP A 8 -18.43 23.18 -72.95
CA ASP A 8 -18.61 24.48 -73.59
C ASP A 8 -18.91 25.55 -72.53
N GLN A 9 -18.28 26.73 -72.64
CA GLN A 9 -18.28 27.75 -71.58
C GLN A 9 -19.67 28.33 -71.28
N THR A 10 -20.64 28.11 -72.17
CA THR A 10 -22.02 28.60 -72.09
C THR A 10 -22.97 27.64 -71.36
N GLU A 11 -22.69 26.34 -71.29
CA GLU A 11 -23.51 25.35 -70.55
C GLU A 11 -22.93 24.98 -69.16
N ALA A 12 -21.69 25.40 -68.88
CA ALA A 12 -20.95 25.03 -67.67
C ALA A 12 -21.46 25.67 -66.35
N GLN A 13 -22.59 26.38 -66.37
CA GLN A 13 -23.22 26.94 -65.16
C GLN A 13 -24.14 25.96 -64.43
N GLY A 14 -24.26 24.70 -64.90
CA GLY A 14 -25.01 23.65 -64.23
C GLY A 14 -24.22 22.94 -63.12
N THR A 15 -24.90 22.58 -62.04
CA THR A 15 -24.44 21.82 -60.85
C THR A 15 -23.55 20.60 -61.16
N TYR A 16 -23.64 20.04 -62.36
CA TYR A 16 -22.84 18.91 -62.84
C TYR A 16 -21.38 19.24 -63.16
N ALA A 17 -20.92 20.49 -63.16
CA ALA A 17 -19.52 20.79 -63.46
C ALA A 17 -18.58 20.61 -62.23
N ALA A 18 -19.10 20.68 -61.00
CA ALA A 18 -18.28 20.67 -59.77
C ALA A 18 -17.90 19.27 -59.23
N TRP A 19 -18.40 18.19 -59.84
CA TRP A 19 -18.16 16.82 -59.36
C TRP A 19 -16.68 16.45 -59.29
N HIS A 20 -15.89 16.89 -60.28
CA HIS A 20 -14.46 16.58 -60.35
C HIS A 20 -13.70 17.31 -59.24
N THR A 21 -14.08 18.55 -58.92
CA THR A 21 -13.55 19.31 -57.79
C THR A 21 -13.83 18.60 -56.47
N ALA A 22 -15.08 18.14 -56.27
CA ALA A 22 -15.46 17.40 -55.07
C ALA A 22 -14.72 16.06 -54.95
N ALA A 23 -14.51 15.34 -56.06
CA ALA A 23 -13.76 14.08 -56.07
C ALA A 23 -12.28 14.28 -55.73
N ILE A 24 -11.64 15.28 -56.34
CA ILE A 24 -10.23 15.63 -56.07
C ILE A 24 -10.07 16.13 -54.63
N GLY A 25 -10.96 17.01 -54.17
CA GLY A 25 -10.98 17.50 -52.79
C GLY A 25 -11.10 16.35 -51.78
N THR A 26 -12.00 15.40 -52.03
CA THR A 26 -12.17 14.21 -51.18
C THR A 26 -10.90 13.34 -51.16
N LEU A 27 -10.27 13.14 -52.32
CA LEU A 27 -9.01 12.37 -52.41
C LEU A 27 -7.87 13.05 -51.63
N MET A 28 -7.80 14.39 -51.69
CA MET A 28 -6.82 15.17 -50.92
C MET A 28 -7.11 15.10 -49.41
N VAL A 29 -8.37 15.10 -48.98
CA VAL A 29 -8.75 14.88 -47.57
C VAL A 29 -8.31 13.49 -47.09
N ILE A 30 -8.55 12.43 -47.86
CA ILE A 30 -8.10 11.07 -47.52
C ILE A 30 -6.57 11.03 -47.43
N THR A 31 -5.88 11.68 -48.36
CA THR A 31 -4.40 11.76 -48.37
C THR A 31 -3.87 12.51 -47.15
N SER A 32 -4.54 13.60 -46.75
CA SER A 32 -4.23 14.36 -45.54
C SER A 32 -4.41 13.50 -44.29
N THR A 33 -5.53 12.79 -44.15
CA THR A 33 -5.77 11.88 -43.01
C THR A 33 -4.75 10.75 -42.92
N ARG A 34 -4.17 10.30 -44.06
CA ARG A 34 -3.05 9.34 -44.11
C ARG A 34 -1.68 9.96 -43.74
N ARG A 35 -1.65 11.14 -43.14
CA ARG A 35 -0.45 11.91 -42.73
C ARG A 35 0.47 12.34 -43.87
N ARG A 36 0.02 12.24 -45.13
CA ARG A 36 0.75 12.72 -46.32
C ARG A 36 0.32 14.15 -46.67
N HIS A 37 0.35 15.04 -45.69
CA HIS A 37 -0.19 16.40 -45.81
C HIS A 37 0.48 17.22 -46.93
N THR A 38 1.78 17.03 -47.16
CA THR A 38 2.52 17.67 -48.27
C THR A 38 1.90 17.33 -49.62
N PHE A 39 1.63 16.06 -49.89
CA PHE A 39 0.99 15.61 -51.13
C PHE A 39 -0.44 16.13 -51.25
N ALA A 40 -1.19 16.17 -50.14
CA ALA A 40 -2.55 16.71 -50.12
C ALA A 40 -2.57 18.20 -50.51
N TRP A 41 -1.64 19.00 -49.98
CA TRP A 41 -1.52 20.42 -50.30
C TRP A 41 -1.03 20.66 -51.73
N ILE A 42 -0.08 19.85 -52.22
CA ILE A 42 0.38 19.93 -53.62
C ILE A 42 -0.78 19.67 -54.58
N GLY A 43 -1.58 18.61 -54.37
CA GLY A 43 -2.72 18.32 -55.23
C GLY A 43 -3.84 19.36 -55.12
N THR A 44 -4.05 19.93 -53.94
CA THR A 44 -4.99 21.05 -53.73
C THR A 44 -4.52 22.33 -54.44
N ALA A 45 -3.23 22.65 -54.37
CA ALA A 45 -2.65 23.80 -55.07
C ALA A 45 -2.73 23.62 -56.59
N ALA A 46 -2.45 22.42 -57.10
CA ALA A 46 -2.62 22.10 -58.51
C ALA A 46 -4.07 22.28 -58.99
N LEU A 47 -5.04 21.86 -58.17
CA LEU A 47 -6.48 22.08 -58.44
C LEU A 47 -6.84 23.57 -58.51
N VAL A 48 -6.31 24.39 -57.59
CA VAL A 48 -6.50 25.85 -57.58
C VAL A 48 -5.92 26.47 -58.85
N VAL A 49 -4.65 26.17 -59.17
CA VAL A 49 -3.96 26.70 -60.35
C VAL A 49 -4.70 26.31 -61.64
N GLN A 50 -5.11 25.05 -61.76
CA GLN A 50 -5.85 24.57 -62.92
C GLN A 50 -7.19 25.31 -63.07
N THR A 51 -7.92 25.54 -61.97
CA THR A 51 -9.21 26.23 -62.00
C THR A 51 -9.05 27.69 -62.40
N VAL A 52 -8.04 28.39 -61.86
CA VAL A 52 -7.76 29.78 -62.22
C VAL A 52 -7.31 29.91 -63.68
N ALA A 53 -6.46 28.99 -64.15
CA ALA A 53 -5.97 29.02 -65.52
C ALA A 53 -7.09 28.81 -66.56
N TRP A 54 -8.14 28.06 -66.20
CA TRP A 54 -9.21 27.70 -67.13
C TRP A 54 -10.47 28.57 -67.01
N ALA A 55 -10.90 28.89 -65.79
CA ALA A 55 -12.14 29.62 -65.52
C ALA A 55 -11.91 31.02 -64.91
N GLY A 56 -10.66 31.43 -64.77
CA GLY A 56 -10.29 32.66 -64.08
C GLY A 56 -10.51 32.61 -62.55
N PRO A 57 -10.18 33.70 -61.84
CA PRO A 57 -10.30 33.75 -60.38
C PRO A 57 -11.73 33.51 -59.84
N GLY A 58 -12.76 33.94 -60.59
CA GLY A 58 -14.17 33.73 -60.22
C GLY A 58 -14.59 32.26 -60.21
N GLY A 59 -13.91 31.41 -60.98
CA GLY A 59 -14.15 29.96 -61.01
C GLY A 59 -13.90 29.26 -59.67
N LEU A 60 -13.06 29.82 -58.79
CA LEU A 60 -12.78 29.22 -57.49
C LEU A 60 -14.02 29.11 -56.59
N VAL A 61 -14.91 30.11 -56.68
CA VAL A 61 -16.20 30.13 -55.98
C VAL A 61 -17.20 29.27 -56.73
N ALA A 62 -17.32 29.47 -58.05
CA ALA A 62 -18.31 28.79 -58.88
C ALA A 62 -18.18 27.25 -58.86
N TYR A 63 -16.95 26.73 -58.78
CA TYR A 63 -16.66 25.29 -58.76
C TYR A 63 -16.40 24.72 -57.36
N GLY A 64 -16.55 25.51 -56.29
CA GLY A 64 -16.43 25.04 -54.91
C GLY A 64 -15.00 24.65 -54.49
N VAL A 65 -13.97 25.15 -55.17
CA VAL A 65 -12.55 24.86 -54.86
C VAL A 65 -12.19 25.38 -53.47
N ILE A 66 -12.74 26.54 -53.09
CA ILE A 66 -12.54 27.14 -51.75
C ILE A 66 -13.01 26.18 -50.65
N GLY A 67 -14.15 25.52 -50.86
CA GLY A 67 -14.67 24.51 -49.93
C GLY A 67 -13.73 23.31 -49.81
N SER A 68 -13.15 22.86 -50.92
CA SER A 68 -12.18 21.75 -50.94
C SER A 68 -10.90 22.08 -50.17
N VAL A 69 -10.38 23.31 -50.32
CA VAL A 69 -9.22 23.80 -49.55
C VAL A 69 -9.53 23.81 -48.05
N GLY A 70 -10.70 24.34 -47.68
CA GLY A 70 -11.15 24.35 -46.28
C GLY A 70 -11.24 22.94 -45.69
N TRP A 71 -11.74 21.97 -46.46
CA TRP A 71 -11.89 20.59 -45.99
C TRP A 71 -10.55 19.87 -45.77
N VAL A 72 -9.56 20.11 -46.63
CA VAL A 72 -8.20 19.61 -46.45
C VAL A 72 -7.53 20.22 -45.20
N ALA A 73 -7.74 21.52 -44.96
CA ALA A 73 -7.23 22.19 -43.77
C ALA A 73 -7.83 21.63 -42.47
N VAL A 74 -9.15 21.39 -42.44
CA VAL A 74 -9.84 20.76 -41.30
C VAL A 74 -9.30 19.35 -41.03
N SER A 75 -9.15 18.52 -42.07
CA SER A 75 -8.56 17.17 -41.95
C SER A 75 -7.12 17.20 -41.43
N HIS A 76 -6.32 18.17 -41.89
CA HIS A 76 -4.94 18.36 -41.42
C HIS A 76 -4.89 18.70 -39.92
N ALA A 77 -5.71 19.66 -39.47
CA ALA A 77 -5.78 20.06 -38.07
C ALA A 77 -6.22 18.91 -37.16
N LEU A 78 -7.24 18.14 -37.58
CA LEU A 78 -7.73 16.98 -36.84
C LEU A 78 -6.66 15.87 -36.75
N SER A 79 -5.90 15.66 -37.81
CA SER A 79 -4.81 14.66 -37.82
C SER A 79 -3.69 15.04 -36.84
N LEU A 80 -3.35 16.33 -36.78
CA LEU A 80 -2.36 16.85 -35.83
C LEU A 80 -2.85 16.78 -34.38
N SER A 81 -4.11 17.13 -34.12
CA SER A 81 -4.69 17.07 -32.77
C SER A 81 -4.73 15.63 -32.25
N LEU A 82 -5.12 14.66 -33.08
CA LEU A 82 -5.10 13.23 -32.73
C LEU A 82 -3.67 12.71 -32.52
N ALA A 83 -2.71 13.11 -33.36
CA ALA A 83 -1.31 12.73 -33.19
C ALA A 83 -0.67 13.37 -31.95
N LYS A 84 -1.16 14.53 -31.49
CA LYS A 84 -0.76 15.16 -30.24
C LYS A 84 -1.40 14.45 -29.05
N ALA A 85 -2.71 14.21 -29.07
CA ALA A 85 -3.41 13.46 -28.03
C ALA A 85 -2.84 12.05 -27.80
N GLY A 86 -2.44 11.36 -28.88
CA GLY A 86 -1.77 10.06 -28.80
C GLY A 86 -0.36 10.09 -28.21
N ARG A 87 0.32 11.25 -28.24
CA ARG A 87 1.62 11.45 -27.58
C ARG A 87 1.43 11.82 -26.11
N ASP A 88 0.49 12.71 -25.82
CA ASP A 88 0.17 13.15 -24.47
C ASP A 88 -0.31 11.97 -23.61
N THR A 89 -1.19 11.10 -24.15
CA THR A 89 -1.62 9.86 -23.47
C THR A 89 -0.48 8.91 -23.12
N ARG A 90 0.54 8.79 -23.97
CA ARG A 90 1.73 7.96 -23.67
C ARG A 90 2.61 8.59 -22.60
N GLN A 91 2.71 9.91 -22.58
CA GLN A 91 3.49 10.64 -21.58
C GLN A 91 2.82 10.60 -20.20
N TYR A 92 1.47 10.70 -20.14
CA TYR A 92 0.71 10.50 -18.91
C TYR A 92 0.77 9.05 -18.41
N ALA A 93 0.71 8.05 -19.30
CA ALA A 93 0.81 6.65 -18.92
C ALA A 93 2.19 6.27 -18.33
N LEU A 94 3.25 7.00 -18.68
CA LEU A 94 4.59 6.82 -18.08
C LEU A 94 4.68 7.53 -16.71
N ALA A 95 4.14 8.73 -16.57
CA ALA A 95 4.10 9.46 -15.29
C ALA A 95 3.19 8.79 -14.26
N GLU A 96 2.13 8.11 -14.69
CA GLU A 96 1.21 7.37 -13.81
C GLU A 96 1.88 6.11 -13.22
N ARG A 97 2.81 5.48 -13.94
CA ARG A 97 3.52 4.28 -13.45
C ARG A 97 4.45 4.58 -12.27
N GLU A 98 5.10 5.73 -12.26
CA GLU A 98 5.96 6.16 -11.15
C GLU A 98 5.13 6.54 -9.90
N ALA A 99 3.92 7.07 -10.10
CA ALA A 99 3.00 7.39 -9.01
C ALA A 99 2.34 6.16 -8.35
N VAL A 100 2.25 5.03 -9.05
CA VAL A 100 1.64 3.78 -8.53
C VAL A 100 2.51 3.12 -7.48
N GLU A 101 3.83 3.12 -7.65
CA GLU A 101 4.76 2.56 -6.66
C GLU A 101 4.75 3.36 -5.36
N TRP A 102 4.70 4.70 -5.46
CA TRP A 102 4.63 5.57 -4.29
C TRP A 102 3.29 5.46 -3.53
N ARG A 103 2.17 5.25 -4.25
CA ARG A 103 0.86 5.00 -3.65
C ARG A 103 0.80 3.67 -2.90
N ALA A 104 1.41 2.62 -3.43
CA ALA A 104 1.45 1.31 -2.79
C ALA A 104 2.22 1.32 -1.45
N ALA A 105 3.36 2.03 -1.39
CA ALA A 105 4.12 2.18 -0.15
C ALA A 105 3.34 2.99 0.92
N GLN A 106 2.65 4.05 0.51
CA GLN A 106 1.89 4.90 1.42
C GLN A 106 0.63 4.19 1.98
N GLU A 107 -0.04 3.38 1.17
CA GLU A 107 -1.24 2.63 1.59
C GLU A 107 -0.89 1.53 2.61
N ALA A 108 0.26 0.85 2.44
CA ALA A 108 0.77 -0.10 3.41
C ALA A 108 1.01 0.54 4.80
N HIS A 109 1.69 1.69 4.86
CA HIS A 109 1.95 2.39 6.12
C HIS A 109 0.68 2.90 6.82
N VAL A 110 -0.33 3.34 6.07
CA VAL A 110 -1.61 3.79 6.65
C VAL A 110 -2.39 2.61 7.22
N SER A 111 -2.43 1.48 6.52
CA SER A 111 -3.14 0.27 6.97
C SER A 111 -2.54 -0.30 8.27
N GLU A 112 -1.21 -0.38 8.35
CA GLU A 112 -0.49 -0.88 9.52
C GLU A 112 -0.71 0.03 10.75
N ARG A 113 -0.79 1.35 10.54
CA ARG A 113 -1.10 2.32 11.60
C ARG A 113 -2.55 2.20 12.08
N GLN A 114 -3.50 2.03 11.17
CA GLN A 114 -4.92 1.88 11.51
C GLN A 114 -5.19 0.59 12.27
N PHE A 115 -4.57 -0.52 11.87
CA PHE A 115 -4.66 -1.79 12.58
C PHE A 115 -4.13 -1.67 14.02
N ARG A 116 -2.94 -1.07 14.19
CA ARG A 116 -2.33 -0.83 15.51
C ARG A 116 -3.18 0.06 16.40
N LEU A 117 -3.71 1.17 15.89
CA LEU A 117 -4.61 2.05 16.65
C LEU A 117 -5.91 1.34 17.05
N GLY A 118 -6.44 0.49 16.18
CA GLY A 118 -7.64 -0.30 16.47
C GLY A 118 -7.47 -1.26 17.64
N GLN A 119 -6.35 -1.98 17.71
CA GLN A 119 -6.07 -2.95 18.77
C GLN A 119 -5.90 -2.27 20.14
N THR A 120 -5.07 -1.23 20.24
CA THR A 120 -4.91 -0.47 21.49
C THR A 120 -6.20 0.20 21.93
N SER A 121 -7.00 0.71 20.99
CA SER A 121 -8.28 1.36 21.31
C SER A 121 -9.31 0.34 21.82
N ARG A 122 -9.39 -0.86 21.23
CA ARG A 122 -10.27 -1.94 21.73
C ARG A 122 -10.00 -2.30 23.18
N MET A 123 -8.73 -2.31 23.58
CA MET A 123 -8.31 -2.70 24.93
C MET A 123 -8.57 -1.58 25.96
N SER A 124 -8.26 -0.32 25.61
CA SER A 124 -8.32 0.82 26.55
C SER A 124 -9.70 1.48 26.68
N LEU A 125 -10.47 1.52 25.60
CA LEU A 125 -11.72 2.30 25.53
C LEU A 125 -12.80 1.88 26.55
N PRO A 126 -13.01 0.58 26.86
CA PRO A 126 -13.99 0.17 27.87
C PRO A 126 -13.68 0.75 29.26
N MET A 127 -12.41 0.66 29.69
CA MET A 127 -11.99 1.19 31.00
C MET A 127 -12.05 2.72 31.04
N LEU A 128 -11.64 3.40 29.96
CA LEU A 128 -11.77 4.86 29.88
C LEU A 128 -13.22 5.33 29.97
N ARG A 129 -14.16 4.63 29.31
CA ARG A 129 -15.60 4.90 29.43
C ARG A 129 -16.10 4.67 30.86
N GLN A 130 -15.62 3.61 31.52
CA GLN A 130 -15.96 3.34 32.91
C GLN A 130 -15.47 4.46 33.83
N ILE A 131 -14.21 4.92 33.67
CA ILE A 131 -13.63 6.05 34.41
C ILE A 131 -14.49 7.31 34.24
N VAL A 132 -14.90 7.62 33.01
CA VAL A 132 -15.79 8.76 32.74
C VAL A 132 -17.15 8.58 33.42
N ALA A 133 -17.74 7.38 33.37
CA ALA A 133 -19.04 7.11 33.96
C ALA A 133 -19.05 7.29 35.49
N VAL A 134 -17.98 6.86 36.17
CA VAL A 134 -17.83 7.02 37.63
C VAL A 134 -17.12 8.32 38.01
N LYS A 135 -16.86 9.22 37.06
CA LYS A 135 -16.13 10.49 37.26
C LYS A 135 -14.79 10.32 38.00
N GLY A 136 -14.10 9.20 37.75
CA GLY A 136 -12.82 8.87 38.38
C GLY A 136 -12.89 8.27 39.78
N GLU A 137 -14.08 8.10 40.36
CA GLU A 137 -14.27 7.40 41.65
C GLU A 137 -14.20 5.88 41.46
N LEU A 138 -12.97 5.38 41.23
CA LEU A 138 -12.71 3.95 41.04
C LEU A 138 -12.58 3.23 42.38
N THR A 139 -13.20 2.05 42.47
CA THR A 139 -12.97 1.08 43.56
C THR A 139 -11.55 0.53 43.51
N ASP A 140 -11.05 -0.03 44.62
CA ASP A 140 -9.69 -0.59 44.65
C ASP A 140 -9.49 -1.71 43.61
N ALA A 141 -10.51 -2.54 43.39
CA ALA A 141 -10.50 -3.55 42.34
C ALA A 141 -10.40 -2.95 40.93
N GLN A 142 -11.09 -1.83 40.68
CA GLN A 142 -11.01 -1.13 39.39
C GLN A 142 -9.66 -0.44 39.20
N ARG A 143 -9.06 0.11 40.26
CA ARG A 143 -7.71 0.68 40.23
C ARG A 143 -6.66 -0.38 39.90
N LEU A 144 -6.79 -1.57 40.48
CA LEU A 144 -5.95 -2.72 40.17
C LEU A 144 -6.07 -3.14 38.70
N GLU A 145 -7.29 -3.22 38.17
CA GLU A 145 -7.51 -3.54 36.75
C GLU A 145 -6.91 -2.48 35.82
N CYS A 146 -6.94 -1.19 36.21
CA CYS A 146 -6.24 -0.12 35.48
C CYS A 146 -4.72 -0.35 35.43
N LEU A 147 -4.10 -0.82 36.52
CA LEU A 147 -2.66 -1.14 36.54
C LEU A 147 -2.34 -2.33 35.63
N TYR A 148 -3.18 -3.37 35.61
CA TYR A 148 -3.00 -4.49 34.70
C TYR A 148 -3.14 -4.07 33.23
N LEU A 149 -4.14 -3.22 32.94
CA LEU A 149 -4.35 -2.67 31.61
C LEU A 149 -3.19 -1.78 31.15
N GLU A 150 -2.63 -0.94 32.02
CA GLU A 150 -1.43 -0.15 31.72
C GLU A 150 -0.25 -1.06 31.37
N GLY A 151 -0.06 -2.12 32.15
CA GLY A 151 0.94 -3.14 31.88
C GLY A 151 0.77 -3.79 30.51
N ALA A 152 -0.47 -4.17 30.15
CA ALA A 152 -0.78 -4.72 28.83
C ALA A 152 -0.48 -3.71 27.70
N ILE A 153 -0.79 -2.42 27.88
CA ILE A 153 -0.44 -1.37 26.89
C ILE A 153 1.07 -1.26 26.74
N ARG A 154 1.83 -1.34 27.83
CA ARG A 154 3.29 -1.29 27.78
C ARG A 154 3.88 -2.49 27.04
N ASP A 155 3.31 -3.66 27.25
CA ASP A 155 3.70 -4.89 26.55
C ASP A 155 3.41 -4.80 25.05
N GLU A 156 2.25 -4.25 24.65
CA GLU A 156 1.93 -3.99 23.24
C GLU A 156 2.93 -3.04 22.55
N ILE A 157 3.55 -2.13 23.32
CA ILE A 157 4.57 -1.21 22.81
C ILE A 157 5.95 -1.88 22.75
N ARG A 158 6.30 -2.69 23.76
CA ARG A 158 7.67 -3.24 23.94
C ARG A 158 7.87 -4.66 23.43
N GLY A 159 6.81 -5.44 23.29
CA GLY A 159 6.82 -6.87 22.99
C GLY A 159 6.08 -7.21 21.69
N ARG A 160 6.10 -6.32 20.68
CA ARG A 160 5.18 -6.34 19.53
C ARG A 160 5.03 -7.73 18.88
N LYS A 161 6.15 -8.41 18.58
CA LYS A 161 6.14 -9.72 17.88
C LYS A 161 6.01 -10.87 18.85
N LEU A 162 6.16 -10.62 20.16
CA LEU A 162 5.97 -11.60 21.24
C LEU A 162 4.49 -11.77 21.64
N LEU A 163 3.56 -11.02 21.03
CA LEU A 163 2.17 -11.02 21.43
C LEU A 163 1.26 -11.56 20.31
N ASN A 164 0.68 -12.73 20.56
CA ASN A 164 -0.56 -13.16 19.91
C ASN A 164 -1.70 -13.14 20.93
N ASP A 165 -2.93 -13.44 20.48
CA ASP A 165 -4.11 -13.43 21.36
C ASP A 165 -3.96 -14.36 22.57
N ARG A 166 -3.33 -15.52 22.39
CA ARG A 166 -3.10 -16.52 23.44
C ARG A 166 -2.08 -16.03 24.47
N VAL A 167 -0.95 -15.46 24.04
CA VAL A 167 0.06 -14.89 24.94
C VAL A 167 -0.56 -13.75 25.75
N ARG A 168 -1.31 -12.84 25.10
CA ARG A 168 -2.04 -11.75 25.79
C ARG A 168 -2.95 -12.29 26.90
N GLU A 169 -3.73 -13.32 26.60
CA GLU A 169 -4.63 -13.94 27.57
C GLU A 169 -3.86 -14.52 28.77
N GLN A 170 -2.81 -15.32 28.52
CA GLN A 170 -2.05 -15.96 29.59
C GLN A 170 -1.31 -14.95 30.47
N ILE A 171 -0.79 -13.87 29.88
CA ILE A 171 -0.16 -12.78 30.65
C ILE A 171 -1.17 -12.11 31.58
N MET A 172 -2.39 -11.84 31.11
CA MET A 172 -3.43 -11.24 31.94
C MET A 172 -3.87 -12.15 33.07
N ILE A 173 -3.96 -13.47 32.82
CA ILE A 173 -4.23 -14.46 33.86
C ILE A 173 -3.10 -14.46 34.90
N ALA A 174 -1.85 -14.56 34.47
CA ALA A 174 -0.68 -14.55 35.36
C ALA A 174 -0.60 -13.28 36.22
N ARG A 175 -0.82 -12.09 35.63
CA ARG A 175 -0.85 -10.81 36.35
C ARG A 175 -1.94 -10.76 37.43
N ARG A 176 -3.13 -11.28 37.14
CA ARG A 176 -4.23 -11.39 38.12
C ARG A 176 -3.92 -12.36 39.25
N HIS A 177 -3.05 -13.34 39.01
CA HIS A 177 -2.51 -14.24 40.05
C HIS A 177 -1.32 -13.64 40.82
N GLY A 178 -0.91 -12.40 40.52
CA GLY A 178 0.16 -11.70 41.22
C GLY A 178 1.53 -11.77 40.55
N THR A 179 1.67 -12.47 39.42
CA THR A 179 2.94 -12.55 38.69
C THR A 179 3.24 -11.25 37.94
N THR A 180 4.43 -10.70 38.16
CA THR A 180 4.93 -9.56 37.37
C THR A 180 5.54 -10.06 36.06
N VAL A 181 4.89 -9.79 34.93
CA VAL A 181 5.39 -10.19 33.61
C VAL A 181 6.11 -9.04 32.90
N THR A 182 7.28 -9.30 32.33
CA THR A 182 8.03 -8.36 31.48
C THR A 182 8.37 -9.00 30.15
N LEU A 183 7.93 -8.38 29.04
CA LEU A 183 8.31 -8.77 27.68
C LEU A 183 9.34 -7.79 27.11
N LEU A 184 10.39 -8.33 26.49
CA LEU A 184 11.40 -7.56 25.78
C LEU A 184 11.56 -8.11 24.36
N ASP A 185 11.07 -7.35 23.39
CA ASP A 185 11.31 -7.64 21.98
C ASP A 185 12.39 -6.69 21.43
N GLU A 186 13.55 -7.25 21.12
CA GLU A 186 14.69 -6.56 20.49
C GLU A 186 14.81 -6.86 18.99
N GLY A 187 13.73 -7.35 18.34
CA GLY A 187 13.68 -7.64 16.91
C GLY A 187 14.22 -9.03 16.52
N GLY A 188 14.68 -9.81 17.50
CA GLY A 188 15.30 -11.12 17.28
C GLY A 188 14.41 -12.24 16.71
N ILE A 189 13.16 -11.94 16.36
CA ILE A 189 12.21 -12.87 15.73
C ILE A 189 11.51 -12.25 14.51
N ASP A 190 12.03 -11.12 14.00
CA ASP A 190 11.42 -10.39 12.89
C ASP A 190 11.47 -11.20 11.58
N ASP A 191 12.48 -12.05 11.42
CA ASP A 191 12.77 -12.88 10.26
C ASP A 191 12.03 -14.23 10.23
N LEU A 192 11.37 -14.63 11.34
CA LEU A 192 10.62 -15.88 11.39
C LEU A 192 9.40 -15.84 10.44
N GLY A 193 9.17 -16.96 9.74
CA GLY A 193 7.94 -17.20 9.00
C GLY A 193 6.72 -17.28 9.92
N GLU A 194 5.52 -17.11 9.35
CA GLU A 194 4.27 -17.05 10.12
C GLU A 194 4.01 -18.32 10.95
N ASP A 195 4.22 -19.50 10.36
CA ASP A 195 4.04 -20.79 11.04
C ASP A 195 5.01 -21.00 12.22
N ASP A 196 6.28 -20.62 12.03
CA ASP A 196 7.31 -20.73 13.08
C ASP A 196 7.07 -19.72 14.19
N LEU A 197 6.67 -18.50 13.84
CA LEU A 197 6.30 -17.48 14.81
C LEU A 197 5.13 -17.96 15.68
N ASP A 198 4.05 -18.45 15.07
CA ASP A 198 2.89 -18.95 15.80
C ASP A 198 3.25 -20.12 16.72
N ARG A 199 4.12 -21.04 16.27
CA ARG A 199 4.64 -22.13 17.10
C ARG A 199 5.41 -21.61 18.32
N VAL A 200 6.33 -20.67 18.12
CA VAL A 200 7.13 -20.05 19.19
C VAL A 200 6.22 -19.34 20.19
N LEU A 201 5.25 -18.56 19.72
CA LEU A 201 4.31 -17.82 20.58
C LEU A 201 3.36 -18.74 21.35
N ASN A 202 2.89 -19.83 20.74
CA ASN A 202 2.06 -20.80 21.44
C ASN A 202 2.85 -21.52 22.55
N ARG A 203 4.12 -21.86 22.29
CA ARG A 203 5.00 -22.45 23.32
C ARG A 203 5.33 -21.46 24.43
N LEU A 204 5.48 -20.18 24.11
CA LEU A 204 5.61 -19.12 25.11
C LEU A 204 4.36 -19.00 25.98
N ALA A 205 3.17 -19.03 25.36
CA ALA A 205 1.91 -19.00 26.10
C ALA A 205 1.75 -20.21 27.03
N ASP A 206 2.14 -21.41 26.58
CA ASP A 206 2.14 -22.62 27.41
C ASP A 206 3.09 -22.47 28.61
N ALA A 207 4.30 -21.96 28.38
CA ALA A 207 5.27 -21.70 29.45
C ALA A 207 4.74 -20.71 30.49
N ILE A 208 4.07 -19.64 30.06
CA ILE A 208 3.46 -18.65 30.96
C ILE A 208 2.33 -19.29 31.78
N ARG A 209 1.49 -20.13 31.15
CA ARG A 209 0.38 -20.80 31.83
C ARG A 209 0.88 -21.79 32.89
N ASP A 210 1.91 -22.56 32.56
CA ASP A 210 2.35 -23.69 33.38
C ASP A 210 3.29 -23.26 34.52
N THR A 211 3.70 -21.98 34.56
CA THR A 211 4.64 -21.46 35.55
C THR A 211 3.92 -20.61 36.59
N GLN A 212 4.13 -20.93 37.87
CA GLN A 212 3.70 -20.12 39.01
C GLN A 212 4.94 -19.51 39.67
N THR A 213 5.13 -18.22 39.47
CA THR A 213 6.32 -17.50 39.96
C THR A 213 5.97 -16.04 40.24
N GLY A 214 6.75 -15.37 41.08
CA GLY A 214 6.50 -13.96 41.44
C GLY A 214 6.79 -13.01 40.27
N LYS A 215 7.76 -13.37 39.42
CA LYS A 215 8.21 -12.55 38.29
C LYS A 215 8.58 -13.42 37.09
N LEU A 216 8.10 -13.06 35.91
CA LEU A 216 8.36 -13.76 34.66
C LEU A 216 8.91 -12.79 33.61
N ILE A 217 10.04 -13.14 33.01
CA ILE A 217 10.72 -12.33 32.00
C ILE A 217 10.81 -13.15 30.72
N ALA A 218 10.26 -12.65 29.61
CA ALA A 218 10.44 -13.24 28.29
C ALA A 218 11.18 -12.25 27.38
N ARG A 219 12.24 -12.71 26.71
CA ARG A 219 13.08 -11.87 25.85
C ARG A 219 13.36 -12.56 24.52
N THR A 220 13.29 -11.80 23.42
CA THR A 220 13.78 -12.28 22.12
C THR A 220 15.29 -12.30 22.09
N VAL A 221 15.85 -13.38 21.55
CA VAL A 221 17.29 -13.55 21.39
C VAL A 221 17.71 -12.93 20.05
N PRO A 222 18.86 -12.23 19.96
CA PRO A 222 19.31 -11.59 18.73
C PRO A 222 19.32 -12.53 17.51
N GLU A 223 19.13 -11.94 16.34
CA GLU A 223 19.13 -12.66 15.06
C GLU A 223 20.42 -13.49 14.88
N GLY A 224 20.27 -14.70 14.33
CA GLY A 224 21.37 -15.64 14.09
C GLY A 224 21.63 -16.68 15.20
N SER A 225 20.92 -16.60 16.33
CA SER A 225 20.88 -17.70 17.32
C SER A 225 19.90 -18.80 16.90
N GLU A 226 20.11 -20.05 17.31
CA GLU A 226 19.13 -21.14 17.14
C GLU A 226 17.90 -20.96 18.05
N ILE A 227 18.02 -20.11 19.08
CA ILE A 227 17.00 -19.80 20.08
C ILE A 227 16.22 -18.57 19.62
N ALA A 228 14.89 -18.60 19.71
CA ALA A 228 14.02 -17.47 19.41
C ALA A 228 13.75 -16.62 20.67
N VAL A 229 13.37 -17.27 21.76
CA VAL A 229 12.90 -16.62 22.99
C VAL A 229 13.44 -17.35 24.20
N THR A 230 13.96 -16.60 25.17
CA THR A 230 14.29 -17.09 26.52
C THR A 230 13.22 -16.65 27.49
N VAL A 231 12.77 -17.57 28.34
CA VAL A 231 11.79 -17.32 29.40
C VAL A 231 12.42 -17.67 30.75
N VAL A 232 12.39 -16.71 31.67
CA VAL A 232 12.95 -16.85 33.01
C VAL A 232 11.87 -16.54 34.04
N GLY A 233 11.59 -17.48 34.94
CA GLY A 233 10.71 -17.31 36.09
C GLY A 233 11.52 -17.18 37.37
N LEU A 234 11.20 -16.18 38.19
CA LEU A 234 11.88 -15.82 39.43
C LEU A 234 10.89 -15.69 40.60
N SER A 235 11.13 -16.41 41.70
CA SER A 235 10.43 -16.20 42.98
C SER A 235 11.37 -15.58 44.00
N SER A 236 10.88 -14.62 44.77
CA SER A 236 11.57 -14.15 45.99
C SER A 236 11.33 -15.14 47.14
N PHE A 237 12.27 -15.22 48.08
CA PHE A 237 12.18 -16.12 49.23
C PHE A 237 11.14 -15.71 50.29
N ASP A 238 10.51 -14.54 50.18
CA ASP A 238 9.66 -13.94 51.24
C ASP A 238 8.13 -14.08 51.02
N ASP A 239 7.68 -15.01 50.17
CA ASP A 239 6.24 -15.25 49.97
C ASP A 239 5.54 -15.95 51.17
N GLY A 240 6.13 -15.92 52.37
CA GLY A 240 5.64 -16.62 53.56
C GLY A 240 6.08 -16.02 54.89
N HIS A 241 5.37 -14.98 55.34
CA HIS A 241 5.32 -14.45 56.72
C HIS A 241 6.63 -13.90 57.35
N SER A 242 6.56 -12.59 57.63
CA SER A 242 7.36 -11.77 58.57
C SER A 242 8.63 -11.12 58.04
N SER A 243 8.58 -9.78 57.95
CA SER A 243 9.43 -8.99 58.83
C SER A 243 8.83 -7.61 59.15
N ALA A 244 8.32 -7.49 60.38
CA ALA A 244 7.91 -6.23 61.01
C ALA A 244 9.04 -5.59 61.83
N LEU A 245 10.31 -5.85 61.47
CA LEU A 245 11.46 -5.19 62.09
C LEU A 245 12.41 -4.73 60.99
N GLY A 246 12.64 -3.42 60.95
CA GLY A 246 13.56 -2.81 59.99
C GLY A 246 14.96 -3.36 60.16
N SER A 247 15.48 -3.95 59.08
CA SER A 247 16.92 -4.08 58.85
C SER A 247 17.27 -3.28 57.59
N HIS A 248 17.98 -2.18 57.82
CA HIS A 248 18.68 -1.46 56.77
C HIS A 248 19.91 -2.30 56.40
N GLY A 249 19.87 -2.93 55.23
CA GLY A 249 20.96 -3.72 54.68
C GLY A 249 20.74 -3.89 53.19
N ILE A 250 21.46 -3.11 52.40
CA ILE A 250 21.65 -3.33 50.97
C ILE A 250 22.49 -4.60 50.87
N ASP A 251 21.96 -5.67 50.25
CA ASP A 251 22.65 -6.66 49.41
C ASP A 251 21.80 -7.96 49.31
N ASP A 252 21.46 -8.31 48.06
CA ASP A 252 21.06 -9.62 47.52
C ASP A 252 19.91 -10.40 48.21
N GLU A 253 18.66 -9.99 47.92
CA GLU A 253 17.58 -10.98 47.79
C GLU A 253 17.94 -11.88 46.59
N GLU A 254 18.49 -13.08 46.84
CA GLU A 254 18.77 -14.05 45.77
C GLU A 254 17.43 -14.55 45.17
N ASP A 255 17.01 -13.93 44.06
CA ASP A 255 15.88 -14.41 43.25
C ASP A 255 16.14 -15.87 42.84
N ARG A 256 15.27 -16.80 43.27
CA ARG A 256 15.36 -18.21 42.87
C ARG A 256 14.79 -18.37 41.47
N VAL A 257 15.55 -18.99 40.58
CA VAL A 257 15.07 -19.36 39.24
C VAL A 257 14.14 -20.57 39.33
N ASP A 258 12.84 -20.35 39.15
CA ASP A 258 11.83 -21.40 39.10
C ASP A 258 11.67 -21.99 37.69
N LEU A 259 11.94 -21.17 36.67
CA LEU A 259 11.88 -21.57 35.26
C LEU A 259 13.06 -21.00 34.50
N TRP A 260 13.74 -21.86 33.75
CA TRP A 260 14.59 -21.48 32.62
C TRP A 260 14.12 -22.24 31.39
N LEU A 261 13.57 -21.54 30.40
CA LEU A 261 13.11 -22.13 29.15
C LEU A 261 13.67 -21.39 27.95
N GLU A 262 14.20 -22.16 27.03
CA GLU A 262 14.64 -21.70 25.73
C GLU A 262 13.71 -22.26 24.65
N ILE A 263 13.13 -21.37 23.85
CA ILE A 263 12.23 -21.73 22.76
C ILE A 263 13.01 -21.62 21.45
N PRO A 264 13.24 -22.74 20.73
CA PRO A 264 14.05 -22.73 19.52
C PRO A 264 13.30 -22.15 18.32
N ARG A 265 14.05 -21.52 17.40
CA ARG A 265 13.53 -20.91 16.17
C ARG A 265 12.92 -21.91 15.20
N ALA A 266 13.53 -23.08 15.08
CA ALA A 266 13.01 -24.20 14.32
C ALA A 266 12.68 -25.36 15.27
N GLU A 267 11.85 -26.29 14.82
CA GLU A 267 11.72 -27.57 15.52
C GLU A 267 13.06 -28.31 15.42
N GLU A 268 13.60 -28.78 16.55
CA GLU A 268 14.67 -29.78 16.50
C GLU A 268 14.10 -30.98 15.73
N VAL A 269 14.54 -31.15 14.48
CA VAL A 269 14.40 -32.41 13.79
C VAL A 269 15.24 -33.39 14.59
N LEU A 270 14.60 -34.14 15.49
CA LEU A 270 15.18 -35.28 16.19
C LEU A 270 15.76 -36.22 15.14
N SER A 271 17.04 -36.05 14.82
CA SER A 271 17.78 -36.99 14.00
C SER A 271 17.93 -38.26 14.85
N PRO A 272 17.38 -39.41 14.43
CA PRO A 272 17.58 -40.65 15.15
C PRO A 272 19.02 -41.09 14.90
N GLY A 273 19.94 -40.77 15.80
CA GLY A 273 21.27 -41.37 15.78
C GLY A 273 22.40 -40.53 16.33
N ARG A 274 22.55 -40.56 17.65
CA ARG A 274 23.81 -40.95 18.29
C ARG A 274 23.56 -41.24 19.76
N LEU A 275 23.45 -42.53 20.07
CA LEU A 275 23.85 -43.02 21.38
C LEU A 275 25.36 -43.36 21.32
N PRO A 276 26.09 -43.20 22.44
CA PRO A 276 27.53 -43.39 22.53
C PRO A 276 28.00 -44.82 22.23
#